data_AF-A0A917WR22-F1
#
_entry.id   AF-A0A917WR22-F1
#
_cell.length_a   1.000
_cell.length_b   1.000
_cell.length_c   1.000
_cell.angle_alpha   90.00
_cell.angle_beta   90.00
_cell.angle_gamma   90.00
#
_symmetry.space_group_name_H-M   'P 1'
#
loop_
_entity.id
_entity.type
_entity.pdbx_description
1 polymer ?
#
loop_
_entity_poly.entity_id
_entity_poly.type
_entity_poly.pdbx_seq_one_letter_code
_entity_poly.pdbx_strand_id
1 'polypeptide(L)'
;MAIEVRIPTILRSYTGGAKVVEGGGDTLNDLLTDLDSRHGGLRARLVTEAGALHRFVNVYVNDEDVRFLGALDAKLSDGDSVTILPAVAGGAFGFAAAAAISGHSAAAAAISGHSAAAAAISGHSAAAAVTVAQHSAVTAG
;
A
#
# COMPACT_ATOMS: atom_id res chain seq x y z
N MET A 1 -7.12 -5.85 -20.38
CA MET A 1 -7.65 -4.99 -19.31
C MET A 1 -6.72 -5.10 -18.13
N ALA A 2 -6.17 -4.00 -17.66
CA ALA A 2 -5.28 -3.91 -16.51
C ALA A 2 -5.96 -3.11 -15.40
N ILE A 3 -6.30 -3.79 -14.31
CA ILE A 3 -6.90 -3.20 -13.11
C ILE A 3 -5.88 -3.32 -11.99
N GLU A 4 -5.59 -2.19 -11.33
CA GLU A 4 -4.70 -2.16 -10.17
C GLU A 4 -5.45 -2.67 -8.95
N VAL A 5 -4.93 -3.68 -8.24
CA VAL A 5 -5.57 -4.22 -7.03
C VAL A 5 -4.65 -4.06 -5.82
N ARG A 6 -5.12 -3.30 -4.83
CA ARG A 6 -4.40 -2.98 -3.60
C ARG A 6 -4.67 -3.99 -2.51
N ILE A 7 -3.60 -4.63 -2.04
CA ILE A 7 -3.65 -5.77 -1.13
C ILE A 7 -3.29 -5.32 0.29
N PRO A 8 -4.22 -5.47 1.27
CA PRO A 8 -3.96 -5.12 2.65
C PRO A 8 -2.94 -6.07 3.25
N THR A 9 -2.15 -5.59 4.22
CA THR A 9 -1.02 -6.33 4.80
C THR A 9 -1.37 -7.77 5.19
N ILE A 10 -2.56 -8.00 5.76
CA ILE A 10 -3.03 -9.32 6.21
C ILE A 10 -3.22 -10.34 5.07
N LEU A 11 -3.37 -9.89 3.82
CA LEU A 11 -3.56 -10.75 2.65
C LEU A 11 -2.29 -10.87 1.79
N ARG A 12 -1.23 -10.14 2.11
CA ARG A 12 0.00 -10.13 1.29
C ARG A 12 0.74 -11.47 1.27
N SER A 13 0.48 -12.36 2.23
CA SER A 13 1.01 -13.73 2.18
C SER A 13 0.53 -14.52 0.96
N TYR A 14 -0.65 -14.19 0.40
CA TYR A 14 -1.18 -14.79 -0.82
C TYR A 14 -0.54 -14.24 -2.10
N THR A 15 0.01 -13.02 -2.05
CA THR A 15 0.58 -12.31 -3.18
C THR A 15 2.11 -12.21 -3.13
N GLY A 16 2.76 -13.08 -2.35
CA GLY A 16 4.23 -13.09 -2.22
C GLY A 16 4.80 -11.80 -1.60
N GLY A 17 4.00 -11.09 -0.80
CA GLY A 17 4.37 -9.82 -0.18
C GLY A 17 3.98 -8.57 -0.99
N ALA A 18 3.46 -8.73 -2.22
CA ALA A 18 3.12 -7.60 -3.08
C ALA A 18 1.98 -6.76 -2.50
N LYS A 19 2.20 -5.45 -2.41
CA LYS A 19 1.19 -4.47 -1.97
C LYS A 19 0.13 -4.16 -3.03
N VAL A 20 0.50 -4.35 -4.29
CA VAL A 20 -0.29 -4.08 -5.49
C VAL A 20 -0.05 -5.25 -6.43
N VAL A 21 -1.12 -5.75 -7.01
CA VAL A 21 -1.09 -6.75 -8.08
C VAL A 21 -2.02 -6.29 -9.19
N GLU A 22 -1.76 -6.72 -10.41
CA GLU A 22 -2.66 -6.45 -11.53
C GLU A 22 -3.62 -7.63 -11.72
N GLY A 23 -4.81 -7.36 -12.24
CA GLY A 23 -5.74 -8.38 -12.70
C GLY A 23 -6.67 -7.87 -13.79
N GLY A 24 -7.56 -8.76 -14.25
CA GLY A 24 -8.54 -8.43 -15.29
C GLY A 24 -9.86 -9.18 -15.10
N GLY A 25 -10.93 -8.60 -15.63
CA GLY A 25 -12.28 -9.18 -15.61
C GLY A 25 -13.36 -8.10 -15.69
N ASP A 26 -14.47 -8.38 -16.39
CA ASP A 26 -15.53 -7.39 -16.65
C ASP A 26 -16.33 -7.01 -15.40
N THR A 27 -16.25 -7.84 -14.36
CA THR A 27 -16.87 -7.64 -13.05
C THR A 27 -15.89 -7.88 -11.91
N LEU A 28 -16.25 -7.44 -10.71
CA LEU A 28 -15.49 -7.77 -9.50
C LEU A 28 -15.34 -9.28 -9.30
N ASN A 29 -16.38 -10.08 -9.56
CA ASN A 29 -16.27 -11.53 -9.45
C ASN A 29 -15.24 -12.12 -10.42
N ASP A 30 -15.21 -11.63 -11.66
CA ASP A 30 -14.26 -12.08 -12.67
C ASP A 30 -12.82 -11.72 -12.26
N LEU A 31 -12.61 -10.48 -11.81
CA LEU A 31 -11.33 -10.02 -11.27
C LEU A 31 -10.85 -10.88 -10.10
N LEU A 32 -11.72 -11.16 -9.13
CA LEU A 32 -11.36 -11.99 -7.98
C LEU A 32 -11.06 -13.45 -8.38
N THR A 33 -11.71 -13.96 -9.42
CA THR A 33 -11.43 -15.28 -9.98
C THR A 33 -10.09 -15.33 -10.70
N ASP A 34 -9.78 -14.32 -11.51
CA ASP A 34 -8.48 -14.17 -12.17
C ASP A 34 -7.35 -14.07 -11.13
N LEU A 35 -7.51 -13.24 -10.10
CA LEU A 35 -6.53 -13.12 -9.02
C LEU A 35 -6.32 -14.43 -8.28
N ASP A 36 -7.37 -15.19 -7.98
CA ASP A 36 -7.24 -16.47 -7.26
C ASP A 36 -6.50 -17.53 -8.10
N SER A 37 -6.65 -17.50 -9.43
CA SER A 37 -5.92 -18.41 -10.33
C SER A 37 -4.41 -18.21 -10.26
N ARG A 38 -3.95 -17.00 -9.92
CA ARG A 38 -2.54 -16.61 -9.80
C ARG A 38 -2.06 -16.56 -8.34
N HIS A 39 -2.98 -16.36 -7.41
CA HIS A 39 -2.76 -16.18 -5.97
C HIS A 39 -3.71 -17.09 -5.17
N GLY A 40 -3.51 -18.41 -5.30
CA GLY A 40 -4.42 -19.42 -4.79
C GLY A 40 -4.83 -19.23 -3.32
N GLY A 41 -6.14 -19.23 -3.08
CA GLY A 41 -6.74 -19.11 -1.75
C GLY A 41 -7.03 -17.67 -1.32
N LEU A 42 -6.69 -16.67 -2.13
CA LEU A 42 -7.02 -15.27 -1.88
C LEU A 42 -8.54 -15.05 -1.90
N ARG A 43 -9.25 -15.59 -2.90
CA ARG A 43 -10.70 -15.38 -3.06
C ARG A 43 -11.49 -15.93 -1.88
N ALA A 44 -11.08 -17.06 -1.33
CA ALA A 44 -11.69 -17.67 -0.15
C ALA A 44 -11.60 -16.78 1.13
N ARG A 45 -10.73 -15.76 1.14
CA ARG A 45 -10.66 -14.76 2.22
C ARG A 45 -11.59 -13.57 2.01
N LEU A 46 -12.06 -13.38 0.78
CA LEU A 46 -12.85 -12.22 0.36
C LEU A 46 -14.31 -12.58 0.14
N VAL A 47 -14.56 -13.79 -0.35
CA VAL A 47 -15.86 -14.30 -0.74
C VAL A 47 -16.21 -15.52 0.12
N THR A 48 -17.45 -15.55 0.58
CA THR A 48 -18.04 -16.66 1.33
C THR A 48 -18.37 -17.84 0.41
N GLU A 49 -18.55 -19.03 0.97
CA GLU A 49 -19.04 -20.21 0.24
C GLU A 49 -20.39 -19.99 -0.48
N ALA A 50 -21.21 -19.06 0.04
CA ALA A 50 -22.48 -18.68 -0.57
C ALA A 50 -22.33 -17.75 -1.79
N GLY A 51 -21.09 -17.41 -2.19
CA GLY A 51 -20.84 -16.53 -3.33
C GLY A 51 -21.08 -15.05 -3.05
N ALA A 52 -20.99 -14.61 -1.80
CA ALA A 52 -21.13 -13.20 -1.42
C ALA A 52 -19.86 -12.68 -0.73
N LEU A 53 -19.59 -11.37 -0.81
CA LEU A 53 -18.47 -10.75 -0.08
C LEU A 53 -18.59 -10.99 1.43
N HIS A 54 -17.46 -11.26 2.08
CA HIS A 54 -17.42 -11.42 3.53
C HIS A 54 -17.82 -10.11 4.22
N ARG A 55 -18.62 -10.16 5.29
CA ARG A 55 -19.04 -8.97 6.05
C ARG A 55 -17.89 -8.17 6.67
N PHE A 56 -16.72 -8.78 6.78
CA PHE A 56 -15.51 -8.17 7.35
C PHE A 56 -14.51 -7.71 6.27
N VAL A 57 -14.97 -7.63 5.02
CA VAL A 57 -14.18 -7.16 3.89
C VAL A 57 -14.96 -6.03 3.25
N ASN A 58 -14.29 -4.90 3.05
CA ASN A 58 -14.77 -3.79 2.25
C ASN A 58 -13.94 -3.77 0.97
N VAL A 59 -14.61 -3.61 -0.16
CA VAL A 59 -13.97 -3.50 -1.46
C VAL A 59 -14.44 -2.21 -2.08
N TYR A 60 -13.51 -1.47 -2.67
CA TYR A 60 -13.77 -0.20 -3.32
C TYR A 60 -13.28 -0.25 -4.75
N VAL A 61 -14.05 0.30 -5.68
CA VAL A 61 -13.65 0.57 -7.06
C VAL A 61 -13.56 2.07 -7.20
N ASN A 62 -12.39 2.61 -7.50
CA ASN A 62 -12.14 4.05 -7.61
C ASN A 62 -12.70 4.85 -6.42
N ASP A 63 -12.40 4.37 -5.20
CA ASP A 63 -12.84 4.92 -3.91
C ASP A 63 -14.35 4.80 -3.58
N GLU A 64 -15.15 4.12 -4.41
CA GLU A 64 -16.57 3.86 -4.15
C GLU A 64 -16.80 2.41 -3.66
N ASP A 65 -17.56 2.23 -2.56
CA ASP A 65 -17.84 0.90 -2.00
C ASP A 65 -18.71 0.08 -2.95
N VAL A 66 -18.23 -1.10 -3.32
CA VAL A 66 -18.89 -1.96 -4.30
C VAL A 66 -20.28 -2.40 -3.88
N ARG A 67 -20.62 -2.37 -2.59
CA ARG A 67 -21.98 -2.68 -2.11
C ARG A 67 -23.05 -1.74 -2.69
N PHE A 68 -22.66 -0.54 -3.10
CA PHE A 68 -23.56 0.40 -3.79
C PHE A 68 -23.50 0.26 -5.33
N LEU A 69 -22.51 -0.49 -5.85
CA LEU A 69 -22.25 -0.71 -7.27
C LEU A 69 -22.72 -2.08 -7.79
N GLY A 70 -23.38 -2.89 -6.97
CA GLY A 70 -23.81 -4.26 -7.34
C GLY A 70 -22.95 -5.38 -6.73
N ALA A 71 -22.13 -5.05 -5.73
CA ALA A 71 -21.24 -5.97 -5.02
C ALA A 71 -20.30 -6.74 -5.95
N LEU A 72 -20.48 -8.05 -6.09
CA LEU A 72 -19.65 -8.89 -6.96
C LEU A 72 -19.92 -8.69 -8.45
N ASP A 73 -21.11 -8.17 -8.79
CA ASP A 73 -21.50 -7.86 -10.17
C ASP A 73 -21.07 -6.44 -10.59
N ALA A 74 -20.42 -5.69 -9.70
CA ALA A 74 -19.91 -4.35 -9.99
C ALA A 74 -19.02 -4.39 -11.24
N LYS A 75 -19.35 -3.55 -12.23
CA LYS A 75 -18.66 -3.48 -13.51
C LYS A 75 -17.31 -2.78 -13.35
N LEU A 76 -16.30 -3.34 -14.01
CA LEU A 76 -14.95 -2.80 -14.02
C LEU A 76 -14.54 -2.41 -15.44
N SER A 77 -13.68 -1.41 -15.52
CA SER A 77 -13.10 -0.89 -16.76
C SER A 77 -11.57 -0.95 -16.71
N ASP A 78 -10.97 -0.84 -17.88
CA ASP A 78 -9.51 -0.74 -18.01
C ASP A 78 -8.98 0.50 -17.27
N GLY A 79 -7.93 0.32 -16.48
CA GLY A 79 -7.33 1.38 -15.67
C GLY A 79 -8.01 1.63 -14.31
N ASP A 80 -9.06 0.89 -13.97
CA ASP A 80 -9.68 1.01 -12.64
C ASP A 80 -8.72 0.61 -11.51
N SER A 81 -8.96 1.20 -10.34
CA SER A 81 -8.27 0.87 -9.10
C SER A 81 -9.23 0.18 -8.12
N VAL A 82 -8.88 -1.03 -7.68
CA VAL A 82 -9.63 -1.81 -6.70
C VAL A 82 -8.86 -1.87 -5.39
N THR A 83 -9.50 -1.45 -4.30
CA THR A 83 -8.90 -1.49 -2.96
C THR A 83 -9.64 -2.45 -2.05
N ILE A 84 -8.91 -3.38 -1.45
CA ILE A 84 -9.45 -4.34 -0.47
C ILE A 84 -9.03 -3.89 0.93
N LEU A 85 -9.99 -3.69 1.83
CA LEU A 85 -9.76 -3.35 3.22
C LEU A 85 -10.45 -4.33 4.17
N PRO A 86 -9.78 -4.80 5.23
CA PRO A 86 -10.48 -5.44 6.33
C PRO A 86 -11.44 -4.43 7.00
N ALA A 87 -12.65 -4.87 7.31
CA ALA A 87 -13.59 -4.06 8.09
C ALA A 87 -13.10 -4.03 9.54
N VAL A 88 -12.57 -2.89 9.96
CA VAL A 88 -12.24 -2.62 11.36
C VAL A 88 -13.23 -1.61 11.90
N ALA A 89 -13.99 -2.01 12.92
CA ALA A 89 -14.65 -1.06 13.81
C ALA A 89 -13.54 -0.23 14.47
N GLY A 90 -13.60 1.10 14.34
CA GLY A 90 -12.51 2.02 14.67
C GLY A 90 -11.86 1.75 16.03
N GLY A 91 -10.53 1.57 16.03
CA GLY A 91 -9.75 1.40 17.25
C GLY A 91 -8.26 1.13 16.97
N ALA A 92 -7.46 2.20 16.97
CA ALA A 92 -6.02 2.29 17.27
C ALA A 92 -4.97 1.36 16.60
N PHE A 93 -5.31 0.40 15.75
CA PHE A 93 -4.32 -0.39 15.00
C PHE A 93 -4.28 0.01 13.52
N GLY A 94 -3.37 0.94 13.20
CA GLY A 94 -2.71 0.98 11.89
C GLY A 94 -3.48 1.62 10.73
N PHE A 95 -3.93 2.88 10.87
CA PHE A 95 -4.31 3.69 9.71
C PHE A 95 -3.25 4.74 9.39
N ALA A 96 -2.41 4.43 8.40
CA ALA A 96 -1.69 5.44 7.63
C ALA A 96 -2.03 5.35 6.12
N ALA A 97 -3.10 4.64 5.73
CA ALA A 97 -3.32 4.24 4.33
C ALA A 97 -4.64 4.71 3.70
N ALA A 98 -5.28 5.77 4.22
CA ALA A 98 -6.45 6.39 3.57
C ALA A 98 -6.19 7.80 3.00
N ALA A 99 -5.01 8.40 3.23
CA ALA A 99 -4.72 9.79 2.82
C ALA A 99 -3.75 9.93 1.63
N ALA A 100 -3.20 8.84 1.07
CA ALA A 100 -2.12 8.89 0.08
C ALA A 100 -2.52 8.48 -1.35
N ILE A 101 -3.82 8.39 -1.67
CA ILE A 101 -4.30 8.04 -3.02
C ILE A 101 -4.88 9.23 -3.81
N SER A 102 -4.87 10.44 -3.25
CA SER A 102 -5.11 11.64 -4.06
C SER A 102 -3.81 12.03 -4.76
N GLY A 103 -3.56 11.36 -5.89
CA GLY A 103 -2.33 11.52 -6.66
C GLY A 103 -2.45 10.95 -8.06
N HIS A 104 -3.59 11.15 -8.73
CA HIS A 104 -3.63 11.10 -10.19
C HIS A 104 -3.44 12.52 -10.72
N SER A 105 -2.30 12.71 -11.37
CA SER A 105 -1.83 13.94 -12.00
C SER A 105 -2.90 14.56 -12.89
N ALA A 106 -3.12 15.85 -12.65
CA ALA A 106 -3.70 16.75 -13.62
C ALA A 106 -2.90 16.73 -14.93
N ALA A 107 -3.65 16.91 -16.02
CA ALA A 107 -3.20 17.01 -17.39
C ALA A 107 -1.99 17.94 -17.60
N ALA A 108 -1.22 17.62 -18.63
CA ALA A 108 -0.15 18.45 -19.17
C ALA A 108 -0.65 19.86 -19.56
N ALA A 109 0.00 20.90 -19.01
CA ALA A 109 0.10 22.23 -19.63
C ALA A 109 1.29 23.00 -19.02
N ALA A 110 2.14 23.54 -19.90
CA ALA A 110 3.36 24.26 -19.60
C ALA A 110 3.12 25.64 -18.96
N ILE A 111 3.99 26.07 -18.05
CA ILE A 111 4.39 27.49 -17.92
C ILE A 111 5.80 27.63 -17.32
N SER A 112 6.71 28.02 -18.22
CA SER A 112 7.89 28.88 -18.05
C SER A 112 8.19 29.50 -16.66
N GLY A 113 9.36 29.18 -16.13
CA GLY A 113 10.40 30.11 -15.65
C GLY A 113 10.09 31.15 -14.55
N HIS A 114 10.69 30.97 -13.36
CA HIS A 114 11.61 31.94 -12.74
C HIS A 114 12.39 31.33 -11.57
N SER A 115 13.62 31.82 -11.41
CA SER A 115 14.71 31.36 -10.56
C SER A 115 14.51 31.52 -9.03
N ALA A 116 15.41 30.83 -8.32
CA ALA A 116 16.02 31.17 -7.03
C ALA A 116 15.28 30.75 -5.74
N ALA A 117 15.86 29.76 -5.04
CA ALA A 117 16.50 30.00 -3.73
C ALA A 117 17.32 28.77 -3.32
N ALA A 118 18.63 28.98 -3.18
CA ALA A 118 19.58 28.05 -2.60
C ALA A 118 19.68 28.27 -1.08
N ALA A 119 19.82 27.19 -0.31
CA ALA A 119 20.51 27.13 0.99
C ALA A 119 20.64 25.64 1.36
N ALA A 120 21.76 24.98 1.07
CA ALA A 120 22.98 24.92 1.89
C ALA A 120 22.82 24.10 3.18
N ILE A 121 23.29 22.86 3.15
CA ILE A 121 23.97 22.23 4.29
C ILE A 121 25.26 21.59 3.77
N SER A 122 26.33 22.38 3.89
CA SER A 122 27.72 22.00 3.72
C SER A 122 28.15 21.08 4.86
N GLY A 123 28.89 20.03 4.53
CA GLY A 123 29.60 19.20 5.50
C GLY A 123 30.87 19.87 6.06
N HIS A 124 31.33 19.31 7.18
CA HIS A 124 32.73 19.23 7.63
C HIS A 124 32.79 18.11 8.68
N SER A 125 33.41 16.97 8.36
CA SER A 125 34.82 16.62 8.62
C SER A 125 34.97 15.89 9.97
N ALA A 126 35.21 14.58 10.00
CA ALA A 126 36.49 13.89 9.80
C ALA A 126 37.42 13.92 11.05
N ALA A 127 37.64 12.71 11.58
CA ALA A 127 38.86 12.17 12.18
C ALA A 127 39.57 12.91 13.34
N ALA A 128 39.71 12.22 14.47
CA ALA A 128 40.98 12.11 15.20
C ALA A 128 40.95 10.94 16.19
N ALA A 129 41.82 9.96 15.98
CA ALA A 129 42.23 8.97 16.96
C ALA A 129 43.52 9.46 17.64
N VAL A 130 43.65 9.41 18.96
CA VAL A 130 44.95 9.36 19.68
C VAL A 130 44.81 8.61 21.00
N THR A 131 45.69 7.63 21.16
CA THR A 131 46.01 6.79 22.33
C THR A 131 46.96 7.50 23.30
N VAL A 132 46.75 7.37 24.61
CA VAL A 132 47.75 7.43 25.74
C VAL A 132 47.05 6.80 26.97
N ALA A 133 47.62 6.12 27.97
CA ALA A 133 48.77 5.24 28.22
C ALA A 133 48.64 4.82 29.72
N GLN A 134 49.34 3.78 30.15
CA GLN A 134 49.27 3.12 31.48
C GLN A 134 49.96 3.84 32.67
N HIS A 135 49.74 3.26 33.87
CA HIS A 135 50.58 3.22 35.11
C HIS A 135 50.49 4.44 36.05
N SER A 136 50.36 4.37 37.39
CA SER A 136 50.92 3.48 38.45
C SER A 136 50.04 3.59 39.72
N ALA A 137 49.73 2.53 40.48
CA ALA A 137 50.40 1.99 41.68
C ALA A 137 50.55 2.91 42.92
N VAL A 138 50.34 2.31 44.12
CA VAL A 138 50.67 2.75 45.51
C VAL A 138 49.56 3.62 46.17
N THR A 139 48.94 3.27 47.32
CA THR A 139 49.52 2.94 48.65
C THR A 139 48.57 2.11 49.53
N ALA A 140 49.17 1.23 50.34
CA ALA A 140 48.57 0.41 51.39
C ALA A 140 48.19 1.19 52.67
N GLY A 141 47.25 0.64 53.43
CA GLY A 141 46.91 1.00 54.80
C GLY A 141 45.89 0.04 55.35
#